data_AF-A0A6S6R667-F1
#
_entry.id   AF-A0A6S6R667-F1
#
_cell.length_a   1.000
_cell.length_b   1.000
_cell.length_c   1.000
_cell.angle_alpha   90.00
_cell.angle_beta   90.00
_cell.angle_gamma   90.00
#
_symmetry.space_group_name_H-M   'P 1'
#
loop_
_entity.id
_entity.type
_entity.pdbx_description
1 polymer ?
#
loop_
_entity_poly.entity_id
_entity_poly.type
_entity_poly.pdbx_seq_one_letter_code
_entity_poly.pdbx_strand_id
1 'polypeptide(L)'
;MYSSANTIWVLIAAALVFFMQAGFAMVETGFTRAKNAGNIIMKNLMDFCLGTPIYWLLGFGIMFGGSSALIGGFDPFVRGDYSSILPDGVPLEAFLIFQTVFCATAATIVSGAMAERTKFSSYCIYSMVISAVVYPISGHWIWGGGWLAQRGFVDFAGSTAVHMVGGVAALVGAKILGPRIGKYDKNGISKAIPGHSLTLGALGVFILWFCWFGFNGGSTVSATGDESLVAMGHIFVTTNLSAAIATIVVMCATWIRYKKPDVSMTLNGSLAGLVAITAGCAVVSPVGAAIIGIIAGFAVMFGIEFIDKVLKIDDPVGAVGVHGVCGALGTILVGFFAQDGGLFYGGGVSLLGTQILGVVAVAAWVVVTMTVTFYIIKATVGLRVSKEEEILGLDIKEHGLTSAYADFMPSVDVTSEVQAAGMPVQLATPVEKAIPVSTVGYTPAADGVKMTKVVIIAKQSRFESLKQAMNAIGVTGMTVTNVLGCGMQKGSTEYYRGVPLEMNLLPKIKVEIVVCKVPVETVVQEAKKALYTGNIGDGKIFVYDVESVIKVRTGEVGCAALQDEE
;
A
#
# COMPACT_ATOMS: atom_id res chain seq x y z
N MET A 1 39.27 -2.51 -19.22
CA MET A 1 39.53 -2.77 -17.78
C MET A 1 38.33 -2.29 -16.98
N TYR A 2 38.05 -2.85 -15.80
CA TYR A 2 36.97 -2.38 -14.95
C TYR A 2 37.35 -1.13 -14.16
N SER A 3 36.36 -0.28 -13.85
CA SER A 3 36.50 0.87 -12.94
C SER A 3 35.88 0.52 -11.59
N SER A 4 36.69 0.60 -10.52
CA SER A 4 36.20 0.41 -9.15
C SER A 4 35.10 1.40 -8.79
N ALA A 5 35.20 2.66 -9.26
CA ALA A 5 34.18 3.68 -9.00
C ALA A 5 32.84 3.35 -9.68
N ASN A 6 32.86 3.00 -10.97
CA ASN A 6 31.65 2.63 -11.71
C ASN A 6 31.02 1.36 -11.12
N THR A 7 31.84 0.35 -10.80
CA THR A 7 31.37 -0.92 -10.23
C THR A 7 30.72 -0.71 -8.85
N ILE A 8 31.36 0.03 -7.94
CA ILE A 8 30.82 0.32 -6.61
C ILE A 8 29.54 1.15 -6.72
N TRP A 9 29.50 2.14 -7.63
CA TRP A 9 28.31 2.96 -7.84
C TRP A 9 27.10 2.13 -8.30
N VAL A 10 27.28 1.29 -9.33
CA VAL A 10 26.23 0.42 -9.85
C VAL A 10 25.75 -0.59 -8.79
N LEU A 11 26.66 -1.16 -7.98
CA LEU A 11 26.28 -2.10 -6.91
C LEU A 11 25.54 -1.43 -5.75
N ILE A 12 25.94 -0.22 -5.33
CA ILE A 12 25.20 0.56 -4.32
C ILE A 12 23.82 0.93 -4.85
N ALA A 13 23.74 1.37 -6.11
CA ALA A 13 22.48 1.68 -6.76
C ALA A 13 21.57 0.45 -6.86
N ALA A 14 22.11 -0.72 -7.23
CA ALA A 14 21.35 -1.98 -7.26
C ALA A 14 20.79 -2.35 -5.88
N ALA A 15 21.57 -2.15 -4.80
CA ALA A 15 21.11 -2.40 -3.44
C ALA A 15 20.00 -1.42 -3.00
N LEU A 16 20.09 -0.14 -3.39
CA LEU A 16 19.04 0.85 -3.17
C LEU A 16 17.76 0.49 -3.95
N VAL A 17 17.88 0.13 -5.23
CA VAL A 17 16.71 -0.24 -6.06
C VAL A 17 16.08 -1.55 -5.59
N PHE A 18 16.86 -2.53 -5.13
CA PHE A 18 16.32 -3.70 -4.42
C PHE A 18 15.48 -3.28 -3.21
N PHE A 19 15.95 -2.31 -2.41
CA PHE A 19 15.23 -1.82 -1.24
C PHE A 19 13.92 -1.06 -1.58
N MET A 20 13.70 -0.68 -2.86
CA MET A 20 12.37 -0.24 -3.32
C MET A 20 11.29 -1.31 -3.11
N GLN A 21 11.63 -2.60 -3.14
CA GLN A 21 10.66 -3.68 -2.88
C GLN A 21 10.07 -3.60 -1.47
N ALA A 22 10.87 -3.20 -0.47
CA ALA A 22 10.35 -2.89 0.87
C ALA A 22 9.47 -1.64 0.85
N GLY A 23 9.83 -0.63 0.03
CA GLY A 23 9.02 0.56 -0.21
C GLY A 23 7.63 0.24 -0.78
N PHE A 24 7.56 -0.50 -1.89
CA PHE A 24 6.30 -0.96 -2.49
C PHE A 24 5.50 -1.81 -1.49
N ALA A 25 6.12 -2.79 -0.83
CA ALA A 25 5.43 -3.62 0.16
C ALA A 25 4.77 -2.78 1.26
N MET A 26 5.43 -1.74 1.76
CA MET A 26 4.87 -0.84 2.78
C MET A 26 3.80 0.12 2.24
N VAL A 27 3.98 0.69 1.04
CA VAL A 27 2.95 1.53 0.37
C VAL A 27 1.67 0.72 0.16
N GLU A 28 1.80 -0.46 -0.45
CA GLU A 28 0.65 -1.28 -0.82
C GLU A 28 -0.04 -1.88 0.38
N THR A 29 0.72 -2.34 1.39
CA THR A 29 0.16 -2.80 2.66
C THR A 29 -0.61 -1.67 3.32
N GLY A 30 -0.01 -0.49 3.49
CA GLY A 30 -0.65 0.66 4.13
C GLY A 30 -1.91 1.16 3.43
N PHE A 31 -1.95 1.12 2.09
CA PHE A 31 -3.09 1.54 1.27
C PHE A 31 -4.14 0.44 0.99
N THR A 32 -3.96 -0.78 1.51
CA THR A 32 -4.94 -1.87 1.45
C THR A 32 -5.52 -2.20 2.83
N ARG A 33 -6.57 -3.02 2.88
CA ARG A 33 -7.21 -3.47 4.14
C ARG A 33 -6.34 -4.52 4.85
N ALA A 34 -6.18 -4.37 6.18
CA ALA A 34 -5.33 -5.20 7.04
C ALA A 34 -5.47 -6.73 6.86
N LYS A 35 -6.67 -7.22 6.53
CA LYS A 35 -6.96 -8.64 6.25
C LYS A 35 -6.30 -9.24 4.99
N ASN A 36 -5.52 -8.44 4.27
CA ASN A 36 -4.77 -8.81 3.07
C ASN A 36 -3.28 -8.41 3.16
N ALA A 37 -2.82 -7.97 4.32
CA ALA A 37 -1.47 -7.41 4.48
C ALA A 37 -0.39 -8.46 4.23
N GLY A 38 -0.57 -9.68 4.76
CA GLY A 38 0.35 -10.79 4.49
C GLY A 38 0.40 -11.14 3.01
N ASN A 39 -0.76 -11.17 2.34
CA ASN A 39 -0.90 -11.43 0.91
C ASN A 39 -0.15 -10.41 0.04
N ILE A 40 -0.15 -9.13 0.43
CA ILE A 40 0.53 -8.05 -0.30
C ILE A 40 2.04 -8.09 -0.08
N ILE A 41 2.50 -8.31 1.15
CA ILE A 41 3.92 -8.51 1.47
C ILE A 41 4.47 -9.71 0.68
N MET A 42 3.73 -10.82 0.65
CA MET A 42 4.11 -12.01 -0.12
C MET A 42 4.19 -11.74 -1.62
N LYS A 43 3.28 -10.95 -2.20
CA LYS A 43 3.33 -10.60 -3.64
C LYS A 43 4.60 -9.81 -3.97
N ASN A 44 4.87 -8.74 -3.23
CA ASN A 44 6.06 -7.90 -3.42
C ASN A 44 7.37 -8.70 -3.27
N LEU A 45 7.47 -9.58 -2.27
CA LEU A 45 8.64 -10.43 -2.10
C LEU A 45 8.79 -11.44 -3.25
N MET A 46 7.69 -12.09 -3.66
CA MET A 46 7.74 -13.07 -4.74
C MET A 46 8.00 -12.45 -6.11
N ASP A 47 7.67 -11.18 -6.35
CA ASP A 47 8.05 -10.48 -7.58
C ASP A 47 9.57 -10.44 -7.76
N PHE A 48 10.33 -10.17 -6.69
CA PHE A 48 11.78 -10.27 -6.73
C PHE A 48 12.28 -11.72 -6.78
N CYS A 49 11.74 -12.61 -5.93
CA CYS A 49 12.21 -13.99 -5.81
C CYS A 49 11.90 -14.88 -7.03
N LEU A 50 10.83 -14.60 -7.79
CA LEU A 50 10.51 -15.26 -9.05
C LEU A 50 11.09 -14.51 -10.25
N GLY A 51 11.04 -13.17 -10.22
CA GLY A 51 11.60 -12.34 -11.29
C GLY A 51 13.11 -12.55 -11.47
N THR A 52 13.87 -12.63 -10.39
CA THR A 52 15.34 -12.83 -10.42
C THR A 52 15.79 -14.06 -11.22
N PRO A 53 15.39 -15.31 -10.86
CA PRO A 53 15.81 -16.50 -11.61
C PRO A 53 15.26 -16.52 -13.05
N ILE A 54 14.06 -15.99 -13.29
CA ILE A 54 13.48 -15.93 -14.64
C ILE A 54 14.19 -14.91 -15.54
N TYR A 55 14.53 -13.74 -15.00
CA TYR A 55 15.24 -12.70 -15.73
C TYR A 55 16.69 -13.11 -16.01
N TRP A 56 17.38 -13.75 -15.07
CA TRP A 56 18.68 -14.37 -15.33
C TRP A 56 18.61 -15.53 -16.34
N LEU A 57 17.58 -16.37 -16.26
CA LEU A 57 17.44 -17.52 -17.17
C LEU A 57 17.08 -17.10 -18.60
N LEU A 58 16.28 -16.05 -18.79
CA LEU A 58 15.71 -15.67 -20.09
C LEU A 58 15.76 -14.15 -20.36
N GLY A 59 15.27 -13.35 -19.41
CA GLY A 59 14.96 -11.95 -19.63
C GLY A 59 16.16 -11.07 -19.98
N PHE A 60 17.32 -11.27 -19.34
CA PHE A 60 18.52 -10.48 -19.61
C PHE A 60 19.07 -10.72 -21.01
N GLY A 61 19.08 -11.98 -21.49
CA GLY A 61 19.44 -12.30 -22.88
C GLY A 61 18.46 -11.68 -23.89
N ILE A 62 17.16 -11.78 -23.61
CA ILE A 62 16.10 -11.18 -24.45
C ILE A 62 16.21 -9.64 -24.50
N MET A 63 16.69 -9.02 -23.41
CA MET A 63 16.83 -7.58 -23.28
C MET A 63 18.15 -7.03 -23.86
N PHE A 64 19.28 -7.68 -23.61
CA PHE A 64 20.63 -7.15 -23.89
C PHE A 64 21.52 -8.05 -24.76
N GLY A 65 21.14 -9.28 -25.07
CA GLY A 65 21.94 -10.16 -25.92
C GLY A 65 21.86 -9.75 -27.40
N GLY A 66 22.98 -9.69 -28.11
CA GLY A 66 22.96 -9.40 -29.56
C GLY A 66 22.53 -7.97 -29.92
N SER A 67 22.10 -7.77 -31.18
CA SER A 67 21.99 -6.44 -31.80
C SER A 67 20.82 -6.29 -32.80
N SER A 68 19.77 -7.10 -32.66
CA SER A 68 18.58 -6.98 -33.51
C SER A 68 17.77 -5.71 -33.17
N ALA A 69 16.79 -5.36 -34.01
CA ALA A 69 15.97 -4.16 -33.79
C ALA A 69 14.80 -4.38 -32.81
N LEU A 70 14.30 -5.62 -32.66
CA LEU A 70 13.01 -5.90 -31.99
C LEU A 70 13.13 -6.77 -30.74
N ILE A 71 14.13 -7.64 -30.67
CA ILE A 71 14.42 -8.55 -29.55
C ILE A 71 15.94 -8.68 -29.50
N GLY A 72 16.53 -8.82 -28.31
CA GLY A 72 17.94 -9.12 -28.19
C GLY A 72 18.28 -10.53 -28.71
N GLY A 73 18.47 -11.46 -27.80
CA GLY A 73 18.88 -12.83 -28.13
C GLY A 73 18.30 -13.87 -27.19
N PHE A 74 18.31 -15.12 -27.60
CA PHE A 74 18.05 -16.24 -26.71
C PHE A 74 19.39 -16.74 -26.14
N ASP A 75 19.82 -16.17 -25.03
CA ASP A 75 21.03 -16.56 -24.30
C ASP A 75 20.68 -16.98 -22.86
N PRO A 76 20.38 -18.27 -22.62
CA PRO A 76 20.00 -18.72 -21.31
C PRO A 76 21.18 -18.75 -20.34
N PHE A 77 20.92 -18.30 -19.10
CA PHE A 77 21.90 -18.16 -18.01
C PHE A 77 22.98 -17.09 -18.21
N VAL A 78 22.84 -16.18 -19.20
CA VAL A 78 23.75 -15.06 -19.45
C VAL A 78 25.19 -15.54 -19.72
N ARG A 79 25.37 -16.30 -20.81
CA ARG A 79 26.64 -16.94 -21.19
C ARG A 79 27.28 -16.38 -22.45
N GLY A 80 26.56 -15.52 -23.18
CA GLY A 80 27.04 -14.83 -24.37
C GLY A 80 28.02 -13.70 -24.07
N ASP A 81 28.50 -13.05 -25.13
CA ASP A 81 29.27 -11.81 -25.02
C ASP A 81 28.31 -10.60 -25.03
N TYR A 82 28.49 -9.72 -24.05
CA TYR A 82 27.73 -8.48 -23.84
C TYR A 82 28.63 -7.23 -23.93
N SER A 83 29.90 -7.38 -24.33
CA SER A 83 30.89 -6.30 -24.39
C SER A 83 30.46 -5.08 -25.23
N SER A 84 29.56 -5.27 -26.21
CA SER A 84 29.04 -4.21 -27.07
C SER A 84 27.89 -3.38 -26.45
N ILE A 85 27.33 -3.80 -25.32
CA ILE A 85 26.18 -3.13 -24.66
C ILE A 85 26.43 -2.84 -23.17
N LEU A 86 27.47 -3.43 -22.57
CA LEU A 86 27.84 -3.16 -21.19
C LEU A 86 28.36 -1.72 -21.02
N PRO A 87 28.00 -1.03 -19.93
CA PRO A 87 28.58 0.27 -19.59
C PRO A 87 30.09 0.20 -19.36
N ASP A 88 30.80 1.26 -19.76
CA ASP A 88 32.26 1.32 -19.68
C ASP A 88 32.78 1.06 -18.27
N GLY A 89 33.64 0.03 -18.17
CA GLY A 89 34.27 -0.36 -16.92
C GLY A 89 33.37 -1.05 -15.90
N VAL A 90 32.12 -1.40 -16.23
CA VAL A 90 31.20 -2.13 -15.35
C VAL A 90 31.23 -3.64 -15.67
N PRO A 91 31.47 -4.53 -14.68
CA PRO A 91 31.37 -5.98 -14.85
C PRO A 91 29.96 -6.44 -15.22
N LEU A 92 29.87 -7.49 -16.04
CA LEU A 92 28.60 -8.09 -16.49
C LEU A 92 27.65 -8.42 -15.33
N GLU A 93 28.14 -9.06 -14.27
CA GLU A 93 27.32 -9.43 -13.11
C GLU A 93 26.80 -8.22 -12.33
N ALA A 94 27.56 -7.12 -12.28
CA ALA A 94 27.13 -5.86 -11.64
C ALA A 94 26.01 -5.19 -12.45
N PHE A 95 26.11 -5.21 -13.79
CA PHE A 95 25.04 -4.71 -14.65
C PHE A 95 23.81 -5.63 -14.65
N LEU A 96 24.01 -6.96 -14.61
CA LEU A 96 22.94 -7.95 -14.50
C LEU A 96 22.11 -7.75 -13.24
N ILE A 97 22.73 -7.63 -12.05
CA ILE A 97 21.95 -7.42 -10.81
C ILE A 97 21.25 -6.06 -10.81
N PHE A 98 21.87 -5.02 -11.35
CA PHE A 98 21.26 -3.69 -11.52
C PHE A 98 20.02 -3.75 -12.43
N GLN A 99 20.08 -4.42 -13.57
CA GLN A 99 18.93 -4.59 -14.47
C GLN A 99 17.86 -5.54 -13.91
N THR A 100 18.27 -6.54 -13.11
CA THR A 100 17.35 -7.47 -12.42
C THR A 100 16.43 -6.73 -11.45
N VAL A 101 16.95 -5.78 -10.68
CA VAL A 101 16.14 -5.02 -9.72
C VAL A 101 15.17 -4.05 -10.43
N PHE A 102 15.50 -3.52 -11.61
CA PHE A 102 14.58 -2.76 -12.46
C PHE A 102 13.45 -3.63 -13.03
N CYS A 103 13.77 -4.86 -13.47
CA CYS A 103 12.77 -5.84 -13.89
C CYS A 103 11.77 -6.16 -12.76
N ALA A 104 12.27 -6.40 -11.54
CA ALA A 104 11.45 -6.63 -10.38
C ALA A 104 10.60 -5.39 -10.00
N THR A 105 11.11 -4.17 -10.21
CA THR A 105 10.33 -2.94 -10.04
C THR A 105 9.19 -2.82 -11.07
N ALA A 106 9.40 -3.24 -12.33
CA ALA A 106 8.34 -3.25 -13.33
C ALA A 106 7.24 -4.27 -12.97
N ALA A 107 7.62 -5.44 -12.45
CA ALA A 107 6.69 -6.49 -12.03
C ALA A 107 5.82 -6.07 -10.83
N THR A 108 6.44 -5.52 -9.78
CA THR A 108 5.81 -5.22 -8.48
C THR A 108 4.75 -4.10 -8.55
N ILE A 109 4.85 -3.17 -9.51
CA ILE A 109 3.84 -2.09 -9.72
C ILE A 109 2.40 -2.64 -9.90
N VAL A 110 2.26 -3.90 -10.32
CA VAL A 110 0.97 -4.54 -10.58
C VAL A 110 0.31 -5.07 -9.31
N SER A 111 1.03 -5.45 -8.24
CA SER A 111 0.41 -5.99 -7.02
C SER A 111 -0.54 -5.00 -6.38
N GLY A 112 -0.18 -3.72 -6.31
CA GLY A 112 -0.99 -2.67 -5.71
C GLY A 112 -2.32 -2.47 -6.43
N ALA A 113 -2.32 -2.41 -7.76
CA ALA A 113 -3.56 -2.29 -8.55
C ALA A 113 -4.40 -3.59 -8.51
N MET A 114 -3.76 -4.74 -8.37
CA MET A 114 -4.39 -6.08 -8.34
C MET A 114 -4.61 -6.61 -6.90
N ALA A 115 -4.43 -5.77 -5.89
CA ALA A 115 -4.53 -6.13 -4.48
C ALA A 115 -5.92 -6.63 -4.05
N GLU A 116 -5.95 -7.34 -2.91
CA GLU A 116 -7.17 -7.79 -2.18
C GLU A 116 -8.15 -8.74 -2.89
N ARG A 117 -7.99 -9.04 -4.19
CA ARG A 117 -8.89 -9.99 -4.90
C ARG A 117 -8.20 -10.93 -5.90
N THR A 118 -6.92 -10.70 -6.22
CA THR A 118 -6.17 -11.55 -7.16
C THR A 118 -5.60 -12.74 -6.43
N LYS A 119 -5.86 -13.93 -6.98
CA LYS A 119 -5.33 -15.20 -6.49
C LYS A 119 -3.81 -15.19 -6.50
N PHE A 120 -3.17 -15.58 -5.40
CA PHE A 120 -1.72 -15.46 -5.20
C PHE A 120 -0.91 -16.24 -6.25
N SER A 121 -1.25 -17.50 -6.51
CA SER A 121 -0.53 -18.31 -7.52
C SER A 121 -0.65 -17.74 -8.94
N SER A 122 -1.81 -17.16 -9.27
CA SER A 122 -2.07 -16.49 -10.54
C SER A 122 -1.26 -15.20 -10.70
N TYR A 123 -1.02 -14.49 -9.59
CA TYR A 123 -0.12 -13.35 -9.55
C TYR A 123 1.34 -13.78 -9.75
N CYS A 124 1.80 -14.85 -9.09
CA CYS A 124 3.13 -15.42 -9.30
C CYS A 124 3.38 -15.82 -10.77
N ILE A 125 2.39 -16.41 -11.44
CA ILE A 125 2.48 -16.75 -12.88
C ILE A 125 2.61 -15.48 -13.73
N TYR A 126 1.81 -14.45 -13.45
CA TYR A 126 1.94 -13.14 -14.09
C TYR A 126 3.37 -12.58 -13.96
N SER A 127 3.93 -12.58 -12.74
CA SER A 127 5.24 -12.04 -12.41
C SER A 127 6.38 -12.70 -13.19
N MET A 128 6.32 -14.03 -13.34
CA MET A 128 7.25 -14.77 -14.19
C MET A 128 7.10 -14.38 -15.67
N VAL A 129 5.88 -14.20 -16.19
CA VAL A 129 5.66 -13.85 -17.61
C VAL A 129 6.15 -12.44 -17.95
N ILE A 130 5.89 -11.45 -17.08
CA ILE A 130 6.40 -10.08 -17.31
C ILE A 130 7.93 -10.06 -17.27
N SER A 131 8.54 -10.78 -16.34
CA SER A 131 10.00 -10.87 -16.18
C SER A 131 10.71 -11.67 -17.28
N ALA A 132 10.02 -12.65 -17.88
CA ALA A 132 10.57 -13.48 -18.95
C ALA A 132 10.54 -12.80 -20.32
N VAL A 133 9.45 -12.10 -20.66
CA VAL A 133 9.16 -11.70 -22.06
C VAL A 133 8.70 -10.25 -22.18
N VAL A 134 7.71 -9.83 -21.39
CA VAL A 134 7.03 -8.54 -21.63
C VAL A 134 7.95 -7.35 -21.35
N TYR A 135 8.52 -7.28 -20.14
CA TYR A 135 9.46 -6.22 -19.77
C TYR A 135 10.76 -6.31 -20.61
N PRO A 136 11.43 -7.48 -20.73
CA PRO A 136 12.64 -7.63 -21.54
C PRO A 136 12.55 -7.13 -22.98
N ILE A 137 11.44 -7.40 -23.69
CA ILE A 137 11.30 -6.97 -25.09
C ILE A 137 11.12 -5.45 -25.20
N SER A 138 10.28 -4.83 -24.36
CA SER A 138 10.21 -3.36 -24.33
C SER A 138 11.51 -2.72 -23.84
N GLY A 139 12.20 -3.35 -22.89
CA GLY A 139 13.52 -2.93 -22.42
C GLY A 139 14.58 -3.01 -23.52
N HIS A 140 14.52 -4.03 -24.38
CA HIS A 140 15.41 -4.14 -25.52
C HIS A 140 15.23 -2.98 -26.51
N TRP A 141 13.98 -2.57 -26.78
CA TRP A 141 13.70 -1.45 -27.68
C TRP A 141 14.36 -0.15 -27.20
N ILE A 142 14.36 0.07 -25.88
CA ILE A 142 14.75 1.34 -25.23
C ILE A 142 16.24 1.36 -24.82
N TRP A 143 16.75 0.28 -24.23
CA TRP A 143 18.10 0.20 -23.64
C TRP A 143 18.99 -0.91 -24.23
N GLY A 144 18.41 -1.92 -24.86
CA GLY A 144 19.15 -3.04 -25.46
C GLY A 144 19.72 -2.79 -26.85
N GLY A 145 19.73 -1.54 -27.32
CA GLY A 145 20.15 -1.19 -28.69
C GLY A 145 19.07 -1.36 -29.76
N GLY A 146 17.82 -1.65 -29.39
CA GLY A 146 16.71 -1.84 -30.32
C GLY A 146 16.18 -0.57 -30.99
N TRP A 147 15.04 -0.70 -31.68
CA TRP A 147 14.56 0.30 -32.66
C TRP A 147 14.15 1.67 -32.10
N LEU A 148 13.88 1.79 -30.78
CA LEU A 148 13.61 3.08 -30.13
C LEU A 148 14.92 3.77 -29.73
N ALA A 149 15.88 3.02 -29.16
CA ALA A 149 17.24 3.51 -28.90
C ALA A 149 17.88 4.06 -30.20
N GLN A 150 17.80 3.31 -31.30
CA GLN A 150 18.27 3.73 -32.62
C GLN A 150 17.57 4.98 -33.20
N ARG A 151 16.38 5.34 -32.69
CA ARG A 151 15.65 6.56 -33.06
C ARG A 151 15.93 7.75 -32.13
N GLY A 152 16.80 7.59 -31.13
CA GLY A 152 17.06 8.62 -30.12
C GLY A 152 15.91 8.80 -29.13
N PHE A 153 15.18 7.72 -28.80
CA PHE A 153 14.19 7.75 -27.72
C PHE A 153 14.90 7.86 -26.36
N VAL A 154 14.54 8.89 -25.59
CA VAL A 154 15.19 9.21 -24.31
C VAL A 154 14.30 8.78 -23.15
N ASP A 155 14.73 7.73 -22.46
CA ASP A 155 14.14 7.31 -21.20
C ASP A 155 15.26 6.89 -20.25
N PHE A 156 15.86 7.86 -19.56
CA PHE A 156 17.13 7.70 -18.86
C PHE A 156 17.13 6.61 -17.79
N ALA A 157 16.09 6.55 -16.95
CA ALA A 157 15.95 5.52 -15.90
C ALA A 157 14.62 4.75 -15.95
N GLY A 158 13.69 5.02 -16.88
CA GLY A 158 12.54 4.15 -17.12
C GLY A 158 11.15 4.67 -16.71
N SER A 159 10.82 5.95 -16.97
CA SER A 159 9.40 6.39 -16.89
C SER A 159 8.51 5.58 -17.84
N THR A 160 9.02 5.20 -19.01
CA THR A 160 8.35 4.27 -19.93
C THR A 160 8.77 2.83 -19.66
N ALA A 161 10.06 2.53 -19.67
CA ALA A 161 10.61 1.17 -19.63
C ALA A 161 10.19 0.37 -18.38
N VAL A 162 10.08 1.02 -17.22
CA VAL A 162 9.71 0.39 -15.94
C VAL A 162 8.31 0.83 -15.52
N HIS A 163 8.10 2.13 -15.33
CA HIS A 163 6.88 2.62 -14.69
C HIS A 163 5.65 2.53 -15.60
N MET A 164 5.73 2.98 -16.85
CA MET A 164 4.59 2.85 -17.76
C MET A 164 4.32 1.38 -18.11
N VAL A 165 5.37 0.55 -18.27
CA VAL A 165 5.20 -0.91 -18.46
C VAL A 165 4.41 -1.53 -17.30
N GLY A 166 4.86 -1.34 -16.05
CA GLY A 166 4.15 -1.82 -14.88
C GLY A 166 2.75 -1.21 -14.73
N GLY A 167 2.60 0.09 -14.97
CA GLY A 167 1.33 0.82 -14.82
C GLY A 167 0.27 0.46 -15.88
N VAL A 168 0.69 0.15 -17.10
CA VAL A 168 -0.21 -0.35 -18.16
C VAL A 168 -0.55 -1.82 -17.93
N ALA A 169 0.40 -2.64 -17.46
CA ALA A 169 0.11 -4.01 -17.02
C ALA A 169 -0.90 -4.01 -15.85
N ALA A 170 -0.74 -3.11 -14.88
CA ALA A 170 -1.64 -2.88 -13.77
C ALA A 170 -3.05 -2.49 -14.22
N LEU A 171 -3.17 -1.58 -15.18
CA LEU A 171 -4.45 -1.15 -15.77
C LEU A 171 -5.19 -2.32 -16.43
N VAL A 172 -4.49 -3.10 -17.26
CA VAL A 172 -5.06 -4.25 -17.97
C VAL A 172 -5.47 -5.35 -16.98
N GLY A 173 -4.60 -5.66 -16.02
CA GLY A 173 -4.85 -6.64 -14.97
C GLY A 173 -6.07 -6.28 -14.12
N ALA A 174 -6.09 -5.06 -13.55
CA ALA A 174 -7.21 -4.57 -12.75
C ALA A 174 -8.54 -4.55 -13.53
N LYS A 175 -8.52 -4.24 -14.83
CA LYS A 175 -9.69 -4.26 -15.72
C LYS A 175 -10.23 -5.68 -15.96
N ILE A 176 -9.36 -6.66 -16.24
CA ILE A 176 -9.76 -8.05 -16.53
C ILE A 176 -10.21 -8.80 -15.26
N LEU A 177 -9.62 -8.44 -14.11
CA LEU A 177 -9.92 -8.93 -12.76
C LEU A 177 -11.22 -8.35 -12.17
N GLY A 178 -11.54 -7.10 -12.51
CA GLY A 178 -12.70 -6.37 -12.02
C GLY A 178 -12.51 -5.73 -10.63
N PRO A 179 -13.46 -4.88 -10.21
CA PRO A 179 -13.37 -4.10 -8.97
C PRO A 179 -13.56 -4.94 -7.72
N ARG A 180 -13.08 -4.50 -6.56
CA ARG A 180 -13.38 -5.12 -5.25
C ARG A 180 -14.87 -5.06 -4.94
N ILE A 181 -15.36 -6.06 -4.21
CA ILE A 181 -16.75 -6.09 -3.72
C ILE A 181 -17.02 -4.84 -2.88
N GLY A 182 -18.09 -4.12 -3.23
CA GLY A 182 -18.50 -2.88 -2.56
C GLY A 182 -17.83 -1.60 -3.08
N LYS A 183 -16.86 -1.68 -4.01
CA LYS A 183 -16.17 -0.50 -4.57
C LYS A 183 -17.09 0.43 -5.35
N TYR A 184 -18.05 -0.13 -6.09
CA TYR A 184 -19.08 0.62 -6.81
C TYR A 184 -20.46 0.19 -6.32
N ASP A 185 -21.36 1.16 -6.12
CA ASP A 185 -22.75 0.86 -5.79
C ASP A 185 -23.57 0.45 -7.04
N LYS A 186 -24.86 0.15 -6.85
CA LYS A 186 -25.78 -0.25 -7.94
C LYS A 186 -25.95 0.80 -9.05
N ASN A 187 -25.60 2.06 -8.80
CA ASN A 187 -25.62 3.16 -9.76
C ASN A 187 -24.22 3.41 -10.37
N GLY A 188 -23.22 2.58 -10.04
CA GLY A 188 -21.83 2.74 -10.45
C GLY A 188 -21.07 3.84 -9.69
N ILE A 189 -21.61 4.39 -8.61
CA ILE A 189 -20.95 5.46 -7.85
C ILE A 189 -19.81 4.85 -7.02
N SER A 190 -18.62 5.45 -7.09
CA SER A 190 -17.45 5.00 -6.33
C SER A 190 -17.66 5.18 -4.83
N LYS A 191 -17.30 4.15 -4.07
CA LYS A 191 -17.19 4.16 -2.61
C LYS A 191 -15.70 4.10 -2.23
N ALA A 192 -15.36 4.78 -1.14
CA ALA A 192 -14.01 4.73 -0.60
C ALA A 192 -13.80 3.40 0.12
N ILE A 193 -12.70 2.72 -0.21
CA ILE A 193 -12.17 1.60 0.58
C ILE A 193 -10.80 2.07 1.08
N PRO A 194 -10.71 2.63 2.30
CA PRO A 194 -9.48 3.20 2.79
C PRO A 194 -8.45 2.11 3.10
N GLY A 195 -7.17 2.47 2.95
CA GLY A 195 -6.06 1.69 3.47
C GLY A 195 -6.06 1.69 5.00
N HIS A 196 -5.63 0.58 5.60
CA HIS A 196 -5.69 0.41 7.06
C HIS A 196 -4.60 1.19 7.81
N SER A 197 -3.53 1.63 7.15
CA SER A 197 -2.39 2.30 7.80
C SER A 197 -1.70 3.31 6.88
N LEU A 198 -2.07 4.57 7.03
CA LEU A 198 -1.38 5.68 6.36
C LEU A 198 0.07 5.87 6.84
N THR A 199 0.44 5.38 8.02
CA THR A 199 1.82 5.44 8.51
C THR A 199 2.73 4.43 7.81
N LEU A 200 2.25 3.21 7.57
CA LEU A 200 2.95 2.25 6.69
C LEU A 200 3.00 2.77 5.25
N GLY A 201 1.90 3.35 4.76
CA GLY A 201 1.85 4.01 3.45
C GLY A 201 2.92 5.11 3.31
N ALA A 202 3.04 5.97 4.31
CA ALA A 202 4.04 7.05 4.35
C ALA A 202 5.48 6.50 4.45
N LEU A 203 5.72 5.51 5.31
CA LEU A 203 7.03 4.85 5.41
C LEU A 203 7.47 4.27 4.06
N GLY A 204 6.56 3.61 3.35
CA GLY A 204 6.83 3.09 2.00
C GLY A 204 7.22 4.19 1.02
N VAL A 205 6.52 5.34 1.02
CA VAL A 205 6.87 6.48 0.14
C VAL A 205 8.23 7.08 0.50
N PHE A 206 8.58 7.20 1.78
CA PHE A 206 9.92 7.66 2.19
C PHE A 206 11.02 6.69 1.75
N ILE A 207 10.81 5.38 1.88
CA ILE A 207 11.74 4.36 1.37
C ILE A 207 11.87 4.48 -0.15
N LEU A 208 10.76 4.58 -0.89
CA LEU A 208 10.79 4.71 -2.35
C LEU A 208 11.54 5.98 -2.79
N TRP A 209 11.30 7.14 -2.16
CA TRP A 209 12.03 8.38 -2.46
C TRP A 209 13.53 8.23 -2.21
N PHE A 210 13.92 7.71 -1.04
CA PHE A 210 15.33 7.45 -0.72
C PHE A 210 16.00 6.52 -1.74
N CYS A 211 15.33 5.44 -2.12
CA CYS A 211 15.85 4.48 -3.08
C CYS A 211 15.87 5.02 -4.52
N TRP A 212 15.02 6.00 -4.85
CA TRP A 212 14.98 6.64 -6.17
C TRP A 212 16.27 7.39 -6.52
N PHE A 213 17.05 7.79 -5.51
CA PHE A 213 18.41 8.29 -5.73
C PHE A 213 19.35 7.23 -6.30
N GLY A 214 19.17 5.96 -5.92
CA GLY A 214 19.83 4.83 -6.56
C GLY A 214 19.22 4.49 -7.92
N PHE A 215 17.90 4.59 -8.06
CA PHE A 215 17.19 4.32 -9.32
C PHE A 215 17.61 5.28 -10.44
N ASN A 216 17.43 6.58 -10.23
CA ASN A 216 17.81 7.60 -11.22
C ASN A 216 19.33 7.80 -11.25
N GLY A 217 19.98 7.95 -10.08
CA GLY A 217 21.42 8.21 -10.02
C GLY A 217 22.27 7.06 -10.53
N GLY A 218 21.90 5.82 -10.22
CA GLY A 218 22.60 4.61 -10.68
C GLY A 218 22.56 4.43 -12.20
N SER A 219 21.53 4.96 -12.86
CA SER A 219 21.40 4.92 -14.32
C SER A 219 22.43 5.79 -15.07
N THR A 220 23.28 6.58 -14.37
CA THR A 220 24.50 7.08 -15.00
C THR A 220 25.46 5.97 -15.41
N VAL A 221 25.37 4.80 -14.75
CA VAL A 221 26.23 3.61 -14.89
C VAL A 221 27.75 3.90 -14.84
N SER A 222 28.10 5.10 -14.41
CA SER A 222 29.44 5.67 -14.35
C SER A 222 29.53 6.64 -13.18
N ALA A 223 30.68 6.60 -12.49
CA ALA A 223 31.12 7.53 -11.47
C ALA A 223 32.59 7.93 -11.71
N THR A 224 33.02 7.93 -12.99
CA THR A 224 34.39 8.28 -13.41
C THR A 224 34.36 9.43 -14.41
N GLY A 225 35.22 10.43 -14.22
CA GLY A 225 35.33 11.61 -15.10
C GLY A 225 34.34 12.73 -14.74
N ASP A 226 34.76 13.97 -14.97
CA ASP A 226 34.08 15.17 -14.47
C ASP A 226 32.62 15.30 -14.97
N GLU A 227 32.35 14.93 -16.23
CA GLU A 227 31.00 14.92 -16.80
C GLU A 227 30.06 13.96 -16.04
N SER A 228 30.51 12.73 -15.77
CA SER A 228 29.73 11.75 -14.98
C SER A 228 29.45 12.28 -13.57
N LEU A 229 30.45 12.89 -12.93
CA LEU A 229 30.33 13.42 -11.57
C LEU A 229 29.35 14.61 -11.49
N VAL A 230 29.37 15.50 -12.50
CA VAL A 230 28.39 16.60 -12.61
C VAL A 230 26.98 16.04 -12.90
N ALA A 231 26.86 15.07 -13.80
CA ALA A 231 25.58 14.42 -14.12
C ALA A 231 24.96 13.75 -12.89
N MET A 232 25.73 13.00 -12.09
CA MET A 232 25.26 12.38 -10.84
C MET A 232 24.64 13.42 -9.89
N GLY A 233 25.34 14.54 -9.64
CA GLY A 233 24.83 15.61 -8.79
C GLY A 233 23.56 16.27 -9.35
N HIS A 234 23.54 16.52 -10.66
CA HIS A 234 22.38 17.08 -11.36
C HIS A 234 21.15 16.17 -11.27
N ILE A 235 21.31 14.86 -11.49
CA ILE A 235 20.23 13.86 -11.43
C ILE A 235 19.61 13.78 -10.03
N PHE A 236 20.42 13.89 -8.97
CA PHE A 236 19.89 13.95 -7.60
C PHE A 236 19.04 15.20 -7.38
N VAL A 237 19.48 16.36 -7.88
CA VAL A 237 18.75 17.62 -7.78
C VAL A 237 17.43 17.57 -8.55
N THR A 238 17.42 17.13 -9.81
CA THR A 238 16.20 17.04 -10.63
C THR A 238 15.21 16.03 -10.04
N THR A 239 15.69 14.87 -9.59
CA THR A 239 14.87 13.82 -8.95
C THR A 239 14.18 14.35 -7.70
N ASN A 240 14.92 14.95 -6.78
CA ASN A 240 14.37 15.49 -5.53
C ASN A 240 13.41 16.66 -5.77
N LEU A 241 13.76 17.56 -6.71
CA LEU A 241 12.98 18.76 -6.97
C LEU A 241 11.63 18.46 -7.64
N SER A 242 11.59 17.54 -8.60
CA SER A 242 10.32 17.10 -9.20
C SER A 242 9.40 16.44 -8.16
N ALA A 243 9.96 15.54 -7.32
CA ALA A 243 9.24 14.89 -6.25
C ALA A 243 8.61 15.90 -5.28
N ALA A 244 9.42 16.79 -4.70
CA ALA A 244 8.98 17.78 -3.71
C ALA A 244 7.92 18.74 -4.28
N ILE A 245 8.09 19.20 -5.52
CA ILE A 245 7.12 20.10 -6.16
C ILE A 245 5.81 19.36 -6.47
N ALA A 246 5.85 18.11 -6.90
CA ALA A 246 4.65 17.30 -7.10
C ALA A 246 3.88 17.06 -5.78
N THR A 247 4.58 16.74 -4.68
CA THR A 247 3.99 16.63 -3.34
C THR A 247 3.29 17.91 -2.93
N ILE A 248 3.95 19.07 -3.05
CA ILE A 248 3.39 20.39 -2.70
C ILE A 248 2.15 20.69 -3.56
N VAL A 249 2.21 20.45 -4.87
CA VAL A 249 1.08 20.69 -5.78
C VAL A 249 -0.12 19.84 -5.42
N VAL A 250 0.05 18.54 -5.13
CA VAL A 250 -1.08 17.68 -4.72
C VAL A 250 -1.63 18.08 -3.36
N MET A 251 -0.77 18.40 -2.39
CA MET A 251 -1.21 18.90 -1.08
C MET A 251 -2.07 20.17 -1.22
N CYS A 252 -1.58 21.16 -1.98
CA CYS A 252 -2.30 22.42 -2.21
C CYS A 252 -3.59 22.22 -3.01
N ALA A 253 -3.55 21.42 -4.09
CA ALA A 253 -4.72 21.15 -4.92
C ALA A 253 -5.83 20.40 -4.15
N THR A 254 -5.45 19.40 -3.35
CA THR A 254 -6.40 18.68 -2.48
C THR A 254 -6.96 19.59 -1.39
N TRP A 255 -6.14 20.46 -0.78
CA TRP A 255 -6.62 21.46 0.19
C TRP A 255 -7.63 22.44 -0.43
N ILE A 256 -7.36 22.97 -1.63
CA ILE A 256 -8.28 23.90 -2.32
C ILE A 256 -9.60 23.21 -2.67
N ARG A 257 -9.54 21.97 -3.19
CA ARG A 257 -10.67 21.20 -3.72
C ARG A 257 -11.51 20.54 -2.63
N TYR A 258 -10.88 19.91 -1.65
CA TYR A 258 -11.51 19.11 -0.57
C TYR A 258 -11.55 19.82 0.78
N LYS A 259 -11.03 21.06 0.88
CA LYS A 259 -10.97 21.90 2.10
C LYS A 259 -10.06 21.36 3.23
N LYS A 260 -9.42 20.21 3.02
CA LYS A 260 -8.37 19.61 3.85
C LYS A 260 -7.30 19.01 2.93
N PRO A 261 -6.01 18.97 3.32
CA PRO A 261 -5.00 18.24 2.57
C PRO A 261 -5.26 16.72 2.67
N ASP A 262 -5.31 16.02 1.54
CA ASP A 262 -5.49 14.56 1.52
C ASP A 262 -4.11 13.88 1.62
N VAL A 263 -3.87 13.16 2.71
CA VAL A 263 -2.59 12.50 3.02
C VAL A 263 -2.25 11.44 1.96
N SER A 264 -3.20 10.59 1.58
CA SER A 264 -2.94 9.48 0.65
C SER A 264 -2.67 9.99 -0.77
N MET A 265 -3.39 11.02 -1.21
CA MET A 265 -3.11 11.69 -2.48
C MET A 265 -1.78 12.43 -2.45
N THR A 266 -1.46 13.13 -1.36
CA THR A 266 -0.18 13.86 -1.22
C THR A 266 1.02 12.91 -1.29
N LEU A 267 0.92 11.74 -0.65
CA LEU A 267 1.90 10.65 -0.74
C LEU A 267 2.06 10.12 -2.18
N ASN A 268 0.95 9.90 -2.90
CA ASN A 268 1.00 9.57 -4.33
C ASN A 268 1.54 10.72 -5.20
N GLY A 269 1.41 11.97 -4.76
CA GLY A 269 2.02 13.15 -5.40
C GLY A 269 3.55 13.07 -5.41
N SER A 270 4.15 12.67 -4.29
CA SER A 270 5.60 12.42 -4.21
C SER A 270 6.06 11.38 -5.23
N LEU A 271 5.36 10.24 -5.29
CA LEU A 271 5.66 9.17 -6.24
C LEU A 271 5.44 9.60 -7.69
N ALA A 272 4.42 10.39 -7.99
CA ALA A 272 4.15 10.91 -9.32
C ALA A 272 5.28 11.82 -9.84
N GLY A 273 5.82 12.70 -9.00
CA GLY A 273 6.96 13.55 -9.35
C GLY A 273 8.23 12.74 -9.61
N LEU A 274 8.47 11.70 -8.81
CA LEU A 274 9.57 10.75 -8.99
C LEU A 274 9.43 9.95 -10.30
N VAL A 275 8.26 9.37 -10.57
CA VAL A 275 7.99 8.64 -11.83
C VAL A 275 8.15 9.55 -13.04
N ALA A 276 7.58 10.77 -13.02
CA ALA A 276 7.58 11.64 -14.19
C ALA A 276 8.97 12.17 -14.57
N ILE A 277 9.87 12.37 -13.60
CA ILE A 277 11.23 12.85 -13.88
C ILE A 277 12.19 11.74 -14.29
N THR A 278 11.84 10.47 -14.07
CA THR A 278 12.72 9.31 -14.29
C THR A 278 13.28 9.19 -15.73
N ALA A 279 12.50 9.55 -16.76
CA ALA A 279 12.98 9.60 -18.15
C ALA A 279 13.91 10.78 -18.45
N GLY A 280 13.71 11.90 -17.76
CA GLY A 280 14.32 13.20 -18.06
C GLY A 280 15.40 13.68 -17.09
N CYS A 281 15.61 12.99 -15.97
CA CYS A 281 16.38 13.49 -14.83
C CYS A 281 17.84 13.88 -15.14
N ALA A 282 18.44 13.30 -16.19
CA ALA A 282 19.78 13.65 -16.67
C ALA A 282 19.80 14.75 -17.76
N VAL A 283 18.68 15.02 -18.42
CA VAL A 283 18.63 15.84 -19.66
C VAL A 283 17.78 17.11 -19.55
N VAL A 284 17.03 17.30 -18.46
CA VAL A 284 16.21 18.50 -18.23
C VAL A 284 16.83 19.40 -17.16
N SER A 285 16.70 20.72 -17.32
CA SER A 285 17.17 21.66 -16.30
C SER A 285 16.42 21.48 -14.96
N PRO A 286 16.96 21.94 -13.81
CA PRO A 286 16.23 21.88 -12.53
C PRO A 286 14.88 22.62 -12.57
N VAL A 287 14.79 23.71 -13.34
CA VAL A 287 13.53 24.42 -13.59
C VAL A 287 12.56 23.55 -14.40
N GLY A 288 13.05 22.85 -15.42
CA GLY A 288 12.27 21.84 -16.15
C GLY A 288 11.76 20.72 -15.24
N ALA A 289 12.61 20.19 -14.35
CA ALA A 289 12.25 19.18 -13.37
C ALA A 289 11.15 19.66 -12.39
N ALA A 290 11.23 20.90 -11.91
CA ALA A 290 10.18 21.50 -11.09
C ALA A 290 8.84 21.59 -11.86
N ILE A 291 8.86 22.03 -13.12
CA ILE A 291 7.66 22.13 -13.96
C ILE A 291 7.06 20.74 -14.26
N ILE A 292 7.90 19.74 -14.53
CA ILE A 292 7.49 18.33 -14.66
C ILE A 292 6.80 17.87 -13.37
N GLY A 293 7.34 18.20 -12.19
CA GLY A 293 6.71 17.94 -10.90
C GLY A 293 5.31 18.57 -10.75
N ILE A 294 5.14 19.83 -11.18
CA ILE A 294 3.81 20.50 -11.18
C ILE A 294 2.82 19.73 -12.05
N ILE A 295 3.23 19.42 -13.28
CA ILE A 295 2.39 18.72 -14.26
C ILE A 295 2.03 17.31 -13.75
N ALA A 296 3.00 16.58 -13.20
CA ALA A 296 2.82 15.25 -12.62
C ALA A 296 1.86 15.26 -11.43
N GLY A 297 1.94 16.26 -10.54
CA GLY A 297 1.04 16.41 -9.40
C GLY A 297 -0.43 16.57 -9.82
N PHE A 298 -0.71 17.39 -10.82
CA PHE A 298 -2.07 17.47 -11.38
C PHE A 298 -2.47 16.18 -12.12
N ALA A 299 -1.55 15.60 -12.90
CA ALA A 299 -1.81 14.39 -13.68
C ALA A 299 -2.16 13.17 -12.82
N VAL A 300 -1.48 12.94 -11.69
CA VAL A 300 -1.82 11.83 -10.78
C VAL A 300 -3.16 12.05 -10.10
N MET A 301 -3.47 13.29 -9.69
CA MET A 301 -4.73 13.60 -9.02
C MET A 301 -5.93 13.35 -9.93
N PHE A 302 -5.92 13.92 -11.13
CA PHE A 302 -7.00 13.73 -12.11
C PHE A 302 -6.97 12.34 -12.75
N GLY A 303 -5.79 11.73 -12.91
CA GLY A 303 -5.62 10.37 -13.43
C GLY A 303 -6.29 9.33 -12.53
N ILE A 304 -5.99 9.34 -11.22
CA ILE A 304 -6.62 8.43 -10.25
C ILE A 304 -8.15 8.66 -10.21
N GLU A 305 -8.60 9.92 -10.17
CA GLU A 305 -10.04 10.22 -10.21
C GLU A 305 -10.71 9.73 -11.51
N PHE A 306 -10.05 9.84 -12.67
CA PHE A 306 -10.58 9.38 -13.96
C PHE A 306 -10.65 7.85 -14.04
N ILE A 307 -9.60 7.14 -13.62
CA ILE A 307 -9.54 5.68 -13.61
C ILE A 307 -10.65 5.09 -12.72
N ASP A 308 -10.81 5.64 -11.50
CA ASP A 308 -11.83 5.16 -10.57
C ASP A 308 -13.26 5.60 -10.97
N LYS A 309 -13.47 6.92 -11.18
CA LYS A 309 -14.82 7.48 -11.31
C LYS A 309 -15.39 7.37 -12.72
N VAL A 310 -14.55 7.36 -13.76
CA VAL A 310 -14.99 7.31 -15.17
C VAL A 310 -14.77 5.94 -15.77
N LEU A 311 -13.55 5.38 -15.71
CA LEU A 311 -13.27 4.04 -16.28
C LEU A 311 -13.84 2.89 -15.44
N LYS A 312 -14.21 3.14 -14.18
CA LYS A 312 -14.70 2.15 -13.20
C LYS A 312 -13.70 1.01 -12.96
N ILE A 313 -12.41 1.35 -12.93
CA ILE A 313 -11.32 0.41 -12.65
C ILE A 313 -10.83 0.68 -11.23
N ASP A 314 -10.97 -0.34 -10.38
CA ASP A 314 -10.53 -0.27 -8.99
C ASP A 314 -9.03 -0.53 -8.89
N ASP A 315 -8.31 0.53 -8.58
CA ASP A 315 -6.89 0.53 -8.25
C ASP A 315 -6.74 0.90 -6.76
N PRO A 316 -6.50 -0.08 -5.87
CA PRO A 316 -6.41 0.14 -4.43
C PRO A 316 -5.36 1.16 -4.02
N VAL A 317 -4.23 1.24 -4.70
CA VAL A 317 -3.08 2.08 -4.29
C VAL A 317 -2.89 3.31 -5.18
N GLY A 318 -3.51 3.35 -6.36
CA GLY A 318 -3.34 4.40 -7.37
C GLY A 318 -2.14 4.16 -8.29
N ALA A 319 -1.63 2.92 -8.37
CA ALA A 319 -0.45 2.54 -9.14
C ALA A 319 -0.57 2.87 -10.63
N VAL A 320 -1.76 2.75 -11.22
CA VAL A 320 -1.99 3.11 -12.63
C VAL A 320 -1.88 4.62 -12.85
N GLY A 321 -2.35 5.43 -11.89
CA GLY A 321 -2.18 6.89 -11.94
C GLY A 321 -0.73 7.30 -11.74
N VAL A 322 -0.07 6.74 -10.72
CA VAL A 322 1.33 7.05 -10.37
C VAL A 322 2.31 6.57 -11.45
N HIS A 323 2.19 5.33 -11.93
CA HIS A 323 3.17 4.71 -12.82
C HIS A 323 2.74 4.75 -14.29
N GLY A 324 1.48 4.47 -14.59
CA GLY A 324 0.96 4.48 -15.96
C GLY A 324 0.85 5.88 -16.54
N VAL A 325 0.07 6.76 -15.88
CA VAL A 325 -0.18 8.13 -16.37
C VAL A 325 1.07 9.00 -16.26
N CYS A 326 1.70 9.08 -15.09
CA CYS A 326 2.90 9.92 -14.93
C CYS A 326 4.14 9.33 -15.61
N GLY A 327 4.21 8.02 -15.84
CA GLY A 327 5.28 7.39 -16.62
C GLY A 327 5.22 7.80 -18.09
N ALA A 328 4.07 7.59 -18.74
CA ALA A 328 3.82 8.04 -20.11
C ALA A 328 4.04 9.55 -20.27
N LEU A 329 3.48 10.35 -19.35
CA LEU A 329 3.57 11.80 -19.38
C LEU A 329 5.01 12.30 -19.15
N GLY A 330 5.76 11.70 -18.22
CA GLY A 330 7.16 12.02 -17.97
C GLY A 330 8.02 11.87 -19.23
N THR A 331 7.92 10.72 -19.89
CA THR A 331 8.60 10.46 -21.17
C THR A 331 8.20 11.46 -22.27
N ILE A 332 6.90 11.81 -22.39
CA ILE A 332 6.46 12.85 -23.36
C ILE A 332 7.06 14.22 -23.02
N LEU A 333 7.13 14.58 -21.74
CA LEU A 333 7.68 15.86 -21.28
C LEU A 333 9.18 16.01 -21.55
N VAL A 334 9.95 14.92 -21.66
CA VAL A 334 11.34 14.98 -22.17
C VAL A 334 11.39 15.62 -23.56
N GLY A 335 10.44 15.31 -24.44
CA GLY A 335 10.36 15.90 -25.79
C GLY A 335 10.11 17.41 -25.80
N PHE A 336 9.65 17.98 -24.68
CA PHE A 336 9.51 19.43 -24.49
C PHE A 336 10.72 20.03 -23.76
N PHE A 337 11.18 19.40 -22.69
CA PHE A 337 12.09 19.98 -21.68
C PHE A 337 13.54 19.49 -21.72
N ALA A 338 13.89 18.53 -22.59
CA ALA A 338 15.29 18.16 -22.78
C ALA A 338 16.10 19.37 -23.29
N GLN A 339 17.23 19.67 -22.63
CA GLN A 339 18.05 20.82 -22.95
C GLN A 339 18.74 20.70 -24.32
N ASP A 340 18.98 19.46 -24.77
CA ASP A 340 19.31 19.13 -26.15
C ASP A 340 18.10 18.45 -26.81
N GLY A 341 17.85 18.76 -28.09
CA GLY A 341 16.75 18.20 -28.89
C GLY A 341 15.30 18.55 -28.47
N GLY A 342 15.07 19.13 -27.28
CA GLY A 342 13.73 19.44 -26.78
C GLY A 342 13.06 20.63 -27.47
N LEU A 343 11.73 20.58 -27.61
CA LEU A 343 10.95 21.58 -28.33
C LEU A 343 11.11 23.00 -27.77
N PHE A 344 11.16 23.17 -26.44
CA PHE A 344 11.33 24.49 -25.81
C PHE A 344 12.78 25.01 -25.84
N TYR A 345 13.73 24.16 -26.24
CA TYR A 345 15.15 24.51 -26.41
C TYR A 345 15.56 24.62 -27.89
N GLY A 346 14.59 24.59 -28.81
CA GLY A 346 14.80 24.81 -30.25
C GLY A 346 15.03 23.55 -31.09
N GLY A 347 14.97 22.34 -30.51
CA GLY A 347 15.16 21.07 -31.24
C GLY A 347 14.00 20.66 -32.16
N GLY A 348 12.95 21.46 -32.24
CA GLY A 348 11.78 21.19 -33.08
C GLY A 348 10.93 20.02 -32.55
N VAL A 349 10.17 19.39 -33.45
CA VAL A 349 9.20 18.33 -33.09
C VAL A 349 9.76 16.90 -33.15
N SER A 350 11.03 16.73 -33.55
CA SER A 350 11.61 15.41 -33.81
C SER A 350 11.66 14.54 -32.55
N LEU A 351 12.32 15.02 -31.48
CA LEU A 351 12.41 14.31 -30.21
C LEU A 351 11.01 14.06 -29.63
N LEU A 352 10.13 15.07 -29.61
CA LEU A 352 8.74 14.92 -29.15
C LEU A 352 7.98 13.83 -29.92
N GLY A 353 8.14 13.75 -31.24
CA GLY A 353 7.57 12.70 -32.07
C GLY A 353 8.10 11.31 -31.69
N THR A 354 9.41 11.18 -31.48
CA THR A 354 10.04 9.93 -31.00
C THR A 354 9.54 9.53 -29.61
N GLN A 355 9.43 10.47 -28.66
CA GLN A 355 8.91 10.20 -27.32
C GLN A 355 7.46 9.69 -27.35
N ILE A 356 6.59 10.33 -28.12
CA ILE A 356 5.20 9.92 -28.29
C ILE A 356 5.12 8.54 -28.96
N LEU A 357 5.92 8.29 -29.99
CA LEU A 357 5.97 7.00 -30.69
C LEU A 357 6.39 5.86 -29.75
N GLY A 358 7.43 6.08 -28.91
CA GLY A 358 7.89 5.09 -27.95
C GLY A 358 6.86 4.78 -26.87
N VAL A 359 6.23 5.82 -26.28
CA VAL A 359 5.13 5.68 -25.33
C VAL A 359 3.97 4.87 -25.93
N VAL A 360 3.53 5.20 -27.14
CA VAL A 360 2.41 4.49 -27.80
C VAL A 360 2.78 3.04 -28.14
N ALA A 361 3.99 2.79 -28.67
CA ALA A 361 4.41 1.45 -29.06
C ALA A 361 4.60 0.52 -27.86
N VAL A 362 5.23 1.00 -26.78
CA VAL A 362 5.42 0.23 -25.54
C VAL A 362 4.07 0.02 -24.85
N ALA A 363 3.19 1.02 -24.80
CA ALA A 363 1.84 0.83 -24.27
C ALA A 363 1.05 -0.21 -25.07
N ALA A 364 1.11 -0.19 -26.41
CA ALA A 364 0.45 -1.18 -27.25
C ALA A 364 0.99 -2.60 -27.02
N TRP A 365 2.32 -2.76 -26.94
CA TRP A 365 2.97 -4.03 -26.60
C TRP A 365 2.48 -4.61 -25.28
N VAL A 366 2.51 -3.81 -24.21
CA VAL A 366 2.07 -4.23 -22.88
C VAL A 366 0.56 -4.50 -22.87
N VAL A 367 -0.27 -3.68 -23.51
CA VAL A 367 -1.71 -3.93 -23.63
C VAL A 367 -1.99 -5.28 -24.28
N VAL A 368 -1.36 -5.58 -25.42
CA VAL A 368 -1.59 -6.86 -26.13
C VAL A 368 -1.11 -8.05 -25.31
N THR A 369 0.15 -8.04 -24.88
CA THR A 369 0.76 -9.16 -24.16
C THR A 369 0.13 -9.42 -22.79
N MET A 370 -0.18 -8.36 -22.03
CA MET A 370 -0.83 -8.52 -20.73
C MET A 370 -2.30 -8.93 -20.86
N THR A 371 -3.00 -8.49 -21.90
CA THR A 371 -4.37 -8.96 -22.18
C THR A 371 -4.37 -10.46 -22.44
N VAL A 372 -3.47 -10.95 -23.30
CA VAL A 372 -3.30 -12.38 -23.58
C VAL A 372 -2.94 -13.14 -22.29
N THR A 373 -1.94 -12.66 -21.54
CA THR A 373 -1.46 -13.29 -20.30
C THR A 373 -2.58 -13.44 -19.27
N PHE A 374 -3.29 -12.35 -18.95
CA PHE A 374 -4.34 -12.40 -17.94
C PHE A 374 -5.58 -13.20 -18.39
N TYR A 375 -5.91 -13.24 -19.68
CA TYR A 375 -6.98 -14.12 -20.17
C TYR A 375 -6.58 -15.61 -20.12
N ILE A 376 -5.33 -15.96 -20.45
CA ILE A 376 -4.83 -17.34 -20.30
C ILE A 376 -4.89 -17.77 -18.83
N ILE A 377 -4.37 -16.94 -17.91
CA ILE A 377 -4.43 -17.19 -16.46
C ILE A 377 -5.88 -17.35 -15.98
N LYS A 378 -6.78 -16.46 -16.44
CA LYS A 378 -8.22 -16.49 -16.09
C LYS A 378 -8.93 -17.75 -16.60
N ALA A 379 -8.54 -18.27 -17.76
CA ALA A 379 -9.13 -19.47 -18.37
C ALA A 379 -8.56 -20.79 -17.83
N THR A 380 -7.36 -20.78 -17.21
CA THR A 380 -6.65 -21.99 -16.77
C THR A 380 -6.68 -22.19 -15.26
N VAL A 381 -6.13 -21.25 -14.49
CA VAL A 381 -5.95 -21.35 -13.02
C VAL A 381 -6.88 -20.45 -12.21
N GLY A 382 -7.57 -19.53 -12.90
CA GLY A 382 -8.49 -18.52 -12.34
C GLY A 382 -7.75 -17.29 -11.82
N LEU A 383 -8.16 -16.09 -12.25
CA LEU A 383 -7.47 -14.84 -11.91
C LEU A 383 -7.90 -14.23 -10.56
N ARG A 384 -9.17 -14.39 -10.20
CA ARG A 384 -9.77 -13.84 -8.97
C ARG A 384 -10.02 -14.96 -7.95
N VAL A 385 -9.88 -14.65 -6.66
CA VAL A 385 -10.36 -15.51 -5.57
C VAL A 385 -11.90 -15.56 -5.54
N SER A 386 -12.46 -16.48 -4.76
CA SER A 386 -13.91 -16.57 -4.56
C SER A 386 -14.47 -15.37 -3.76
N LYS A 387 -15.79 -15.18 -3.84
CA LYS A 387 -16.49 -14.13 -3.10
C LYS A 387 -16.31 -14.26 -1.58
N GLU A 388 -16.25 -15.49 -1.06
CA GLU A 388 -16.04 -15.75 0.37
C GLU A 388 -14.63 -15.31 0.80
N GLU A 389 -13.60 -15.75 0.06
CA GLU A 389 -12.20 -15.42 0.34
C GLU A 389 -11.94 -13.91 0.27
N GLU A 390 -12.51 -13.20 -0.71
CA GLU A 390 -12.39 -11.75 -0.80
C GLU A 390 -13.09 -11.02 0.36
N ILE A 391 -14.20 -11.55 0.88
CA ILE A 391 -14.93 -10.97 2.02
C ILE A 391 -14.18 -11.23 3.33
N LEU A 392 -13.66 -12.44 3.55
CA LEU A 392 -12.90 -12.80 4.75
C LEU A 392 -11.50 -12.16 4.79
N GLY A 393 -10.81 -12.10 3.65
CA GLY A 393 -9.42 -11.67 3.54
C GLY A 393 -8.53 -12.80 3.01
N LEU A 394 -7.60 -12.44 2.12
CA LEU A 394 -6.73 -13.41 1.44
C LEU A 394 -5.68 -14.00 2.39
N ASP A 395 -5.34 -13.32 3.50
CA ASP A 395 -4.38 -13.80 4.48
C ASP A 395 -4.83 -15.14 5.10
N ILE A 396 -6.10 -15.23 5.50
CA ILE A 396 -6.67 -16.42 6.15
C ILE A 396 -6.72 -17.61 5.18
N LYS A 397 -7.17 -17.38 3.95
CA LYS A 397 -7.53 -18.46 3.01
C LYS A 397 -6.41 -18.85 2.05
N GLU A 398 -5.56 -17.91 1.62
CA GLU A 398 -4.41 -18.22 0.74
C GLU A 398 -3.13 -18.50 1.53
N HIS A 399 -2.95 -17.91 2.72
CA HIS A 399 -1.70 -18.00 3.50
C HIS A 399 -1.86 -18.70 4.87
N GLY A 400 -3.08 -19.12 5.25
CA GLY A 400 -3.34 -19.72 6.57
C GLY A 400 -3.10 -18.77 7.75
N LEU A 401 -3.06 -17.47 7.48
CA LEU A 401 -2.61 -16.43 8.41
C LEU A 401 -3.82 -15.69 9.00
N THR A 402 -4.08 -15.91 10.30
CA THR A 402 -5.20 -15.26 11.02
C THR A 402 -5.07 -13.73 11.03
N SER A 403 -3.84 -13.21 11.15
CA SER A 403 -3.52 -11.78 11.12
C SER A 403 -2.03 -11.60 10.83
N ALA A 404 -1.68 -10.68 9.94
CA ALA A 404 -0.29 -10.26 9.71
C ALA A 404 0.32 -9.44 10.86
N TYR A 405 -0.47 -9.14 11.91
CA TYR A 405 -0.09 -8.26 13.02
C TYR A 405 0.01 -8.99 14.36
N ALA A 406 -0.18 -10.32 14.40
CA ALA A 406 -0.33 -11.08 15.63
C ALA A 406 -1.36 -10.43 16.58
N ASP A 407 -0.97 -10.14 17.83
CA ASP A 407 -1.83 -9.52 18.86
C ASP A 407 -1.98 -7.99 18.70
N PHE A 408 -1.22 -7.36 17.79
CA PHE A 408 -1.40 -5.95 17.48
C PHE A 408 -2.62 -5.78 16.58
N MET A 409 -3.66 -5.09 17.08
CA MET A 409 -4.75 -4.64 16.21
C MET A 409 -4.39 -3.28 15.60
N PRO A 410 -4.12 -3.18 14.28
CA PRO A 410 -4.07 -1.88 13.63
C PRO A 410 -5.43 -1.19 13.81
N SER A 411 -5.42 0.02 14.38
CA SER A 411 -6.62 0.80 14.61
C SER A 411 -7.19 1.29 13.28
N VAL A 412 -8.11 0.53 12.71
CA VAL A 412 -8.81 0.91 11.48
C VAL A 412 -9.88 1.94 11.83
N ASP A 413 -9.72 3.18 11.38
CA ASP A 413 -10.81 4.17 11.28
C ASP A 413 -11.77 3.73 10.14
N VAL A 414 -12.56 2.69 10.42
CA VAL A 414 -13.66 2.24 9.57
C VAL A 414 -14.92 2.05 10.39
N THR A 415 -15.95 2.71 9.91
CA THR A 415 -17.36 2.53 10.23
C THR A 415 -17.83 1.08 10.08
N SER A 416 -18.32 0.52 11.19
CA SER A 416 -19.36 -0.51 11.30
C SER A 416 -19.26 -1.83 10.48
N GLU A 417 -18.99 -2.90 11.25
CA GLU A 417 -19.85 -4.11 11.37
C GLU A 417 -19.91 -5.13 10.19
N VAL A 418 -20.18 -6.45 10.35
CA VAL A 418 -20.39 -7.41 11.47
C VAL A 418 -20.06 -8.83 10.90
N GLN A 419 -19.66 -9.91 11.58
CA GLN A 419 -20.26 -10.64 12.73
C GLN A 419 -19.24 -11.70 13.24
N ALA A 420 -19.28 -12.05 14.53
CA ALA A 420 -18.68 -13.31 14.99
C ALA A 420 -19.68 -14.46 14.77
N ALA A 421 -19.31 -15.47 13.98
CA ALA A 421 -20.08 -16.71 13.85
C ALA A 421 -19.16 -17.86 13.42
N GLY A 422 -19.00 -18.88 14.27
CA GLY A 422 -18.43 -20.17 13.88
C GLY A 422 -16.96 -20.43 14.26
N MET A 423 -16.65 -20.44 15.55
CA MET A 423 -15.63 -21.36 16.08
C MET A 423 -16.28 -22.28 17.11
N PRO A 424 -16.05 -23.61 17.07
CA PRO A 424 -16.53 -24.50 18.10
C PRO A 424 -15.79 -24.19 19.41
N VAL A 425 -16.55 -23.96 20.47
CA VAL A 425 -16.02 -23.80 21.83
C VAL A 425 -15.30 -25.09 22.20
N GLN A 426 -14.00 -25.00 22.43
CA GLN A 426 -13.23 -26.08 23.03
C GLN A 426 -13.73 -26.24 24.46
N LEU A 427 -14.42 -27.36 24.73
CA LEU A 427 -15.08 -27.63 26.01
C LEU A 427 -14.09 -27.52 27.17
N ALA A 428 -14.56 -26.93 28.28
CA ALA A 428 -13.76 -26.74 29.49
C ALA A 428 -13.21 -28.08 30.01
N THR A 429 -11.93 -28.08 30.40
CA THR A 429 -11.30 -29.20 31.10
C THR A 429 -12.09 -29.53 32.38
N PRO A 430 -12.43 -30.81 32.65
CA PRO A 430 -13.10 -31.19 33.89
C PRO A 430 -12.35 -30.73 35.14
N VAL A 431 -13.10 -30.34 36.18
CA VAL A 431 -12.60 -29.77 37.44
C VAL A 431 -11.71 -30.74 38.24
N GLU A 432 -11.72 -32.02 37.89
CA GLU A 432 -11.00 -33.15 38.54
C GLU A 432 -9.47 -33.09 38.42
N LYS A 433 -8.89 -32.03 37.83
CA LYS A 433 -7.45 -31.73 37.83
C LYS A 433 -7.08 -30.35 38.41
N ALA A 434 -7.97 -29.72 39.17
CA ALA A 434 -7.62 -28.55 39.97
C ALA A 434 -6.84 -28.95 41.25
N ILE A 435 -5.79 -28.20 41.57
CA ILE A 435 -5.06 -28.30 42.84
C ILE A 435 -6.07 -27.99 43.99
N PRO A 436 -6.08 -28.75 45.10
CA PRO A 436 -7.08 -28.56 46.14
C PRO A 436 -6.97 -27.17 46.79
N VAL A 437 -7.94 -26.31 46.48
CA VAL A 437 -8.21 -25.08 47.23
C VAL A 437 -9.09 -25.46 48.41
N SER A 438 -8.71 -25.03 49.61
CA SER A 438 -9.44 -25.27 50.85
C SER A 438 -10.80 -24.57 50.82
N THR A 439 -11.85 -25.26 50.37
CA THR A 439 -13.23 -24.75 50.44
C THR A 439 -13.68 -24.72 51.89
N VAL A 440 -13.63 -23.54 52.53
CA VAL A 440 -14.41 -23.29 53.75
C VAL A 440 -15.88 -23.44 53.38
N GLY A 441 -16.62 -24.27 54.12
CA GLY A 441 -17.99 -24.65 53.76
C GLY A 441 -18.93 -23.45 53.76
N TYR A 442 -19.38 -23.04 52.57
CA TYR A 442 -20.35 -21.96 52.41
C TYR A 442 -21.79 -22.51 52.46
N THR A 443 -22.49 -22.23 53.55
CA THR A 443 -23.95 -22.31 53.61
C THR A 443 -24.51 -21.20 52.71
N PRO A 444 -25.50 -21.46 51.82
CA PRO A 444 -26.05 -20.42 50.96
C PRO A 444 -26.75 -19.34 51.79
N ALA A 445 -26.14 -18.16 51.88
CA ALA A 445 -26.82 -16.99 52.42
C ALA A 445 -27.88 -16.54 51.42
N ALA A 446 -29.15 -16.63 51.82
CA ALA A 446 -30.29 -16.12 51.05
C ALA A 446 -30.37 -14.58 51.15
N ASP A 447 -29.32 -13.90 50.69
CA ASP A 447 -29.29 -12.44 50.64
C ASP A 447 -29.96 -11.96 49.35
N GLY A 448 -31.17 -11.42 49.48
CA GLY A 448 -31.96 -10.84 48.39
C GLY A 448 -31.42 -9.50 47.86
N VAL A 449 -30.09 -9.35 47.81
CA VAL A 449 -29.41 -8.13 47.35
C VAL A 449 -29.29 -8.17 45.83
N LYS A 450 -29.93 -7.21 45.16
CA LYS A 450 -30.05 -7.15 43.71
C LYS A 450 -28.69 -6.85 43.04
N MET A 451 -28.15 -7.83 42.33
CA MET A 451 -27.00 -7.64 41.43
C MET A 451 -27.43 -6.85 40.19
N THR A 452 -26.63 -5.87 39.80
CA THR A 452 -26.94 -4.98 38.67
C THR A 452 -25.70 -4.72 37.82
N LYS A 453 -25.85 -4.84 36.51
CA LYS A 453 -24.83 -4.51 35.52
C LYS A 453 -25.06 -3.09 34.98
N VAL A 454 -24.07 -2.23 35.15
CA VAL A 454 -24.03 -0.88 34.60
C VAL A 454 -23.09 -0.87 33.41
N VAL A 455 -23.59 -0.49 32.23
CA VAL A 455 -22.82 -0.34 31.00
C VAL A 455 -22.74 1.14 30.65
N ILE A 456 -21.53 1.67 30.62
CA ILE A 456 -21.24 3.09 30.41
C ILE A 456 -20.53 3.24 29.06
N ILE A 457 -21.14 3.96 28.12
CA ILE A 457 -20.51 4.28 26.83
C ILE A 457 -20.12 5.77 26.82
N ALA A 458 -18.83 6.09 26.73
CA ALA A 458 -18.31 7.45 26.92
C ALA A 458 -17.14 7.81 25.98
N LYS A 459 -16.71 9.08 26.01
CA LYS A 459 -15.49 9.54 25.31
C LYS A 459 -14.24 8.90 25.95
N GLN A 460 -13.32 8.38 25.13
CA GLN A 460 -12.09 7.71 25.62
C GLN A 460 -11.23 8.62 26.53
N SER A 461 -11.15 9.92 26.22
CA SER A 461 -10.43 10.91 27.03
C SER A 461 -10.99 11.15 28.44
N ARG A 462 -12.19 10.62 28.76
CA ARG A 462 -12.79 10.67 30.11
C ARG A 462 -12.63 9.36 30.88
N PHE A 463 -11.97 8.35 30.31
CA PHE A 463 -11.81 7.05 30.96
C PHE A 463 -11.14 7.15 32.32
N GLU A 464 -10.02 7.87 32.43
CA GLU A 464 -9.27 7.93 33.69
C GLU A 464 -10.06 8.66 34.79
N SER A 465 -10.82 9.72 34.44
CA SER A 465 -11.74 10.38 35.36
C SER A 465 -12.87 9.46 35.83
N LEU A 466 -13.42 8.64 34.93
CA LEU A 466 -14.44 7.65 35.27
C LEU A 466 -13.88 6.56 36.18
N LYS A 467 -12.72 5.99 35.84
CA LYS A 467 -12.02 4.96 36.61
C LYS A 467 -11.71 5.42 38.03
N GLN A 468 -11.20 6.65 38.19
CA GLN A 468 -10.96 7.25 39.52
C GLN A 468 -12.25 7.40 40.33
N ALA A 469 -13.34 7.88 39.70
CA ALA A 469 -14.63 8.02 40.36
C ALA A 469 -15.24 6.67 40.78
N MET A 470 -15.10 5.62 39.97
CA MET A 470 -15.57 4.27 40.30
C MET A 470 -14.75 3.64 41.44
N ASN A 471 -13.42 3.77 41.41
CA ASN A 471 -12.57 3.29 42.50
C ASN A 471 -12.90 3.98 43.85
N ALA A 472 -13.20 5.30 43.83
CA ALA A 472 -13.53 6.07 45.02
C ALA A 472 -14.83 5.63 45.72
N ILE A 473 -15.73 4.94 45.01
CA ILE A 473 -16.97 4.37 45.56
C ILE A 473 -16.90 2.86 45.78
N GLY A 474 -15.70 2.26 45.76
CA GLY A 474 -15.49 0.85 46.06
C GLY A 474 -15.81 -0.14 44.93
N VAL A 475 -15.88 0.34 43.67
CA VAL A 475 -15.96 -0.56 42.50
C VAL A 475 -14.56 -1.07 42.17
N THR A 476 -14.26 -2.33 42.52
CA THR A 476 -12.95 -2.96 42.26
C THR A 476 -12.86 -3.60 40.87
N GLY A 477 -13.98 -4.11 40.35
CA GLY A 477 -14.05 -4.78 39.05
C GLY A 477 -14.71 -3.95 37.95
N MET A 478 -14.02 -3.76 36.82
CA MET A 478 -14.60 -3.21 35.60
C MET A 478 -13.99 -3.87 34.34
N THR A 479 -14.83 -4.22 33.38
CA THR A 479 -14.40 -4.66 32.04
C THR A 479 -14.46 -3.47 31.09
N VAL A 480 -13.42 -3.24 30.29
CA VAL A 480 -13.33 -2.10 29.37
C VAL A 480 -13.14 -2.60 27.95
N THR A 481 -13.91 -2.08 27.02
CA THR A 481 -13.85 -2.41 25.59
C THR A 481 -13.85 -1.11 24.78
N ASN A 482 -12.94 -0.99 23.82
CA ASN A 482 -13.01 0.10 22.85
C ASN A 482 -14.18 -0.19 21.88
N VAL A 483 -15.07 0.78 21.69
CA VAL A 483 -16.25 0.67 20.84
C VAL A 483 -16.38 1.89 19.94
N LEU A 484 -17.11 1.74 18.84
CA LEU A 484 -17.41 2.84 17.93
C LEU A 484 -18.88 3.24 18.07
N GLY A 485 -19.19 4.53 17.92
CA GLY A 485 -20.59 4.98 17.86
C GLY A 485 -20.77 6.45 17.54
N CYS A 486 -21.84 6.80 16.83
CA CYS A 486 -22.26 8.18 16.57
C CYS A 486 -23.66 8.45 17.14
N GLY A 487 -23.94 9.72 17.45
CA GLY A 487 -25.28 10.20 17.82
C GLY A 487 -25.82 11.16 16.75
N MET A 488 -26.50 12.23 17.16
CA MET A 488 -26.85 13.36 16.27
C MET A 488 -25.63 14.09 15.66
N GLN A 489 -24.43 13.79 16.14
CA GLN A 489 -23.16 14.18 15.52
C GLN A 489 -22.95 13.41 14.22
N LYS A 490 -23.70 13.79 13.17
CA LYS A 490 -23.30 13.49 11.78
C LYS A 490 -21.99 14.22 11.54
N GLY A 491 -20.90 13.47 11.40
CA GLY A 491 -19.56 14.03 11.19
C GLY A 491 -19.49 14.94 9.96
N SER A 492 -18.48 15.81 9.92
CA SER A 492 -18.16 16.56 8.69
C SER A 492 -17.92 15.58 7.55
N THR A 493 -18.40 15.88 6.34
CA THR A 493 -18.10 15.07 5.15
C THR A 493 -16.60 15.09 4.88
N GLU A 494 -15.96 13.93 4.96
CA GLU A 494 -14.53 13.75 4.67
C GLU A 494 -14.34 13.04 3.33
N TYR A 495 -13.17 13.21 2.72
CA TYR A 495 -12.82 12.63 1.43
C TYR A 495 -11.60 11.74 1.56
N TYR A 496 -11.62 10.59 0.88
CA TYR A 496 -10.46 9.74 0.66
C TYR A 496 -10.25 9.62 -0.86
N ARG A 497 -9.14 10.17 -1.37
CA ARG A 497 -8.80 10.21 -2.80
C ARG A 497 -9.92 10.79 -3.66
N GLY A 498 -10.56 11.85 -3.14
CA GLY A 498 -11.67 12.53 -3.81
C GLY A 498 -13.00 11.77 -3.82
N VAL A 499 -13.14 10.66 -3.08
CA VAL A 499 -14.40 9.96 -2.86
C VAL A 499 -14.90 10.27 -1.44
N PRO A 500 -16.17 10.68 -1.24
CA PRO A 500 -16.67 11.00 0.09
C PRO A 500 -16.83 9.74 0.95
N LEU A 501 -16.49 9.85 2.24
CA LEU A 501 -16.70 8.84 3.26
C LEU A 501 -18.13 8.91 3.81
N GLU A 502 -18.72 7.75 4.11
CA GLU A 502 -20.03 7.66 4.77
C GLU A 502 -19.91 7.76 6.30
N MET A 503 -21.03 8.11 6.94
CA MET A 503 -21.17 8.63 8.31
C MET A 503 -20.22 8.02 9.39
N ASN A 504 -19.14 8.74 9.73
CA ASN A 504 -18.12 8.29 10.70
C ASN A 504 -18.70 7.94 12.09
N LEU A 505 -18.42 6.73 12.57
CA LEU A 505 -18.58 6.37 13.98
C LEU A 505 -17.38 6.92 14.77
N LEU A 506 -17.59 7.47 15.95
CA LEU A 506 -16.51 8.05 16.76
C LEU A 506 -15.96 7.03 17.78
N PRO A 507 -14.64 7.00 18.03
CA PRO A 507 -14.03 6.23 19.11
C PRO A 507 -14.63 6.55 20.49
N LYS A 508 -15.03 5.50 21.19
CA LYS A 508 -15.65 5.51 22.51
C LYS A 508 -15.11 4.35 23.35
N ILE A 509 -15.29 4.46 24.65
CA ILE A 509 -15.10 3.35 25.59
C ILE A 509 -16.47 2.82 25.99
N LYS A 510 -16.59 1.49 26.11
CA LYS A 510 -17.66 0.79 26.81
C LYS A 510 -17.05 0.22 28.09
N VAL A 511 -17.52 0.69 29.24
CA VAL A 511 -17.14 0.17 30.55
C VAL A 511 -18.32 -0.63 31.10
N GLU A 512 -18.10 -1.88 31.45
CA GLU A 512 -19.09 -2.79 32.00
C GLU A 512 -18.72 -3.12 33.45
N ILE A 513 -19.60 -2.76 34.37
CA ILE A 513 -19.42 -2.89 35.81
C ILE A 513 -20.58 -3.75 36.33
N VAL A 514 -20.32 -4.70 37.22
CA VAL A 514 -21.37 -5.42 37.96
C VAL A 514 -21.22 -5.10 39.43
N VAL A 515 -22.29 -4.59 40.06
CA VAL A 515 -22.31 -4.24 41.48
C VAL A 515 -23.36 -5.01 42.26
N CYS A 516 -23.09 -5.23 43.54
CA CYS A 516 -24.04 -5.71 44.53
C CYS A 516 -24.06 -4.84 45.79
N LYS A 517 -22.93 -4.73 46.52
CA LYS A 517 -22.84 -3.92 47.75
C LYS A 517 -22.86 -2.40 47.48
N VAL A 518 -22.32 -1.94 46.35
CA VAL A 518 -22.32 -0.52 45.97
C VAL A 518 -23.68 -0.15 45.35
N PRO A 519 -24.40 0.86 45.86
CA PRO A 519 -25.70 1.25 45.30
C PRO A 519 -25.58 1.72 43.85
N VAL A 520 -26.46 1.20 42.99
CA VAL A 520 -26.48 1.50 41.54
C VAL A 520 -26.61 3.01 41.28
N GLU A 521 -27.43 3.71 42.06
CA GLU A 521 -27.61 5.16 41.93
C GLU A 521 -26.29 5.92 42.19
N THR A 522 -25.47 5.48 43.16
CA THR A 522 -24.13 6.04 43.41
C THR A 522 -23.21 5.86 42.20
N VAL A 523 -23.21 4.67 41.58
CA VAL A 523 -22.45 4.39 40.35
C VAL A 523 -22.90 5.31 39.21
N VAL A 524 -24.22 5.47 39.02
CA VAL A 524 -24.79 6.32 37.97
C VAL A 524 -24.48 7.80 38.20
N GLN A 525 -24.59 8.31 39.42
CA GLN A 525 -24.36 9.72 39.74
C GLN A 525 -22.88 10.10 39.61
N GLU A 526 -21.96 9.31 40.16
CA GLU A 526 -20.53 9.59 40.02
C GLU A 526 -20.04 9.38 38.57
N ALA A 527 -20.59 8.40 37.83
CA ALA A 527 -20.33 8.29 36.40
C ALA A 527 -20.82 9.52 35.61
N LYS A 528 -22.03 10.02 35.88
CA LYS A 528 -22.53 11.26 35.27
C LYS A 528 -21.61 12.44 35.57
N LYS A 529 -21.21 12.62 36.83
CA LYS A 529 -20.31 13.71 37.28
C LYS A 529 -18.91 13.61 36.66
N ALA A 530 -18.36 12.41 36.51
CA ALA A 530 -17.07 12.19 35.86
C ALA A 530 -17.10 12.40 34.34
N LEU A 531 -18.24 12.16 33.68
CA LEU A 531 -18.35 12.19 32.22
C LEU A 531 -18.94 13.48 31.64
N TYR A 532 -19.75 14.22 32.41
CA TYR A 532 -20.44 15.42 31.94
C TYR A 532 -19.47 16.57 31.69
N THR A 533 -19.50 17.09 30.46
CA THR A 533 -18.78 18.29 30.01
C THR A 533 -19.71 19.38 29.48
N GLY A 534 -21.03 19.12 29.46
CA GLY A 534 -22.04 20.00 28.86
C GLY A 534 -22.11 19.91 27.33
N ASN A 535 -21.41 18.96 26.71
CA ASN A 535 -21.31 18.84 25.26
C ASN A 535 -22.03 17.60 24.73
N ILE A 536 -22.49 17.65 23.48
CA ILE A 536 -23.06 16.47 22.82
C ILE A 536 -22.01 15.34 22.79
N GLY A 537 -22.46 14.13 23.12
CA GLY A 537 -21.67 12.91 23.04
C GLY A 537 -20.88 12.52 24.29
N ASP A 538 -21.11 13.17 25.44
CA ASP A 538 -20.46 12.87 26.72
C ASP A 538 -20.62 11.40 27.16
N GLY A 539 -21.81 10.83 27.00
CA GLY A 539 -22.00 9.38 27.11
C GLY A 539 -23.45 8.91 27.16
N LYS A 540 -23.63 7.61 27.38
CA LYS A 540 -24.88 6.94 27.75
C LYS A 540 -24.59 5.92 28.85
N ILE A 541 -25.51 5.77 29.79
CA ILE A 541 -25.45 4.73 30.83
C ILE A 541 -26.68 3.84 30.65
N PHE A 542 -26.46 2.54 30.65
CA PHE A 542 -27.49 1.51 30.58
C PHE A 542 -27.40 0.66 31.86
N VAL A 543 -28.54 0.25 32.38
CA VAL A 543 -28.64 -0.50 33.63
C VAL A 543 -29.43 -1.78 33.34
N TYR A 544 -28.87 -2.93 33.70
CA TYR A 544 -29.43 -4.25 33.46
C TYR A 544 -29.43 -5.07 34.74
N ASP A 545 -30.46 -5.87 34.94
CA ASP A 545 -30.52 -6.82 36.05
C ASP A 545 -29.60 -8.01 35.76
N VAL A 546 -28.91 -8.50 36.80
CA VAL A 546 -28.05 -9.68 36.71
C VAL A 546 -28.65 -10.80 37.57
N GLU A 547 -28.99 -11.90 36.93
CA GLU A 547 -29.56 -13.08 37.61
C GLU A 547 -28.53 -13.75 38.52
N SER A 548 -27.30 -13.95 38.04
CA SER A 548 -26.22 -14.58 38.81
C SER A 548 -24.83 -14.17 38.32
N VAL A 549 -23.85 -14.27 39.23
CA VAL A 549 -22.41 -14.18 38.96
C VAL A 549 -21.76 -15.40 39.61
N ILE A 550 -20.77 -16.01 38.95
CA ILE A 550 -20.10 -17.22 39.44
C ILE A 550 -18.58 -17.00 39.38
N LYS A 551 -17.89 -17.11 40.52
CA LYS A 551 -16.43 -16.96 40.59
C LYS A 551 -15.78 -18.32 40.30
N VAL A 552 -15.29 -18.49 39.08
CA VAL A 552 -14.77 -19.78 38.55
C VAL A 552 -13.71 -20.44 39.45
N ARG A 553 -12.87 -19.66 40.14
CA ARG A 553 -11.80 -20.17 41.03
C ARG A 553 -12.31 -20.86 42.29
N THR A 554 -13.39 -20.37 42.87
CA THR A 554 -13.87 -20.74 44.22
C THR A 554 -15.23 -21.44 44.20
N GLY A 555 -15.97 -21.32 43.09
CA GLY A 555 -17.36 -21.79 42.99
C GLY A 555 -18.38 -20.88 43.67
N GLU A 556 -17.96 -19.73 44.22
CA GLU A 556 -18.87 -18.78 44.85
C GLU A 556 -19.87 -18.22 43.84
N VAL A 557 -21.09 -17.97 44.32
CA VAL A 557 -22.22 -17.51 43.49
C VAL A 557 -22.80 -16.22 44.07
N GLY A 558 -23.39 -15.39 43.20
CA GLY A 558 -24.08 -14.18 43.57
C GLY A 558 -23.13 -13.07 44.05
N CYS A 559 -23.50 -12.37 45.12
CA CYS A 559 -22.71 -11.24 45.61
C CYS A 559 -21.32 -11.64 46.13
N ALA A 560 -21.15 -12.83 46.72
CA ALA A 560 -19.85 -13.34 47.16
C ALA A 560 -18.87 -13.52 45.98
N ALA A 561 -19.40 -13.88 44.80
CA ALA A 561 -18.60 -14.00 43.58
C ALA A 561 -17.98 -12.66 43.11
N LEU A 562 -18.53 -11.53 43.56
CA LEU A 562 -18.08 -10.17 43.26
C LEU A 562 -17.21 -9.56 44.37
N GLN A 563 -16.89 -10.30 45.44
CA GLN A 563 -16.04 -9.81 46.53
C GLN A 563 -14.65 -10.41 46.43
N ASP A 564 -13.63 -9.57 46.54
CA ASP A 564 -12.25 -9.99 46.80
C ASP A 564 -12.05 -10.10 48.31
N GLU A 565 -12.62 -11.15 48.92
CA GLU A 565 -12.24 -11.59 50.27
C GLU A 565 -11.00 -12.50 50.13
N GLU A 566 -9.95 -12.20 50.89
CA GLU A 566 -8.72 -13.02 51.02
C GLU A 566 -8.90 -14.19 51.99
#